data_AF-A0A953FJP0-F1
#
_entry.id   AF-A0A953FJP0-F1
#
_cell.length_a   1.000
_cell.length_b   1.000
_cell.length_c   1.000
_cell.angle_alpha   90.00
_cell.angle_beta   90.00
_cell.angle_gamma   90.00
#
_symmetry.space_group_name_H-M   'P 1'
#
loop_
_entity.id
_entity.type
_entity.pdbx_description
1 polymer ?
#
loop_
_entity_poly.entity_id
_entity_poly.type
_entity_poly.pdbx_seq_one_letter_code
_entity_poly.pdbx_strand_id
1 'polypeptide(L)'
;MRTGLTLFTAGLLAGAVSAQGVITRMNAGTSEFYYDGNIQAVLDEAFEEAGTDTILLGGGTYNMTSDILISSPVVMIGTGIHPDSSLAYNNNGRTEIAGGQFMEWFLENDASGSEFHGIAFTNEVDVQFGTGPIESTDVNDVKFFRCEFQGLGLGNGQFGSMANDTYIHECVFRGGFSNGEAQGSIIRNSAIKQVYDILNGNDCLFENCIFFSSIGGGSGVQYENNVFLLNQGSNYNINQQSTYLNNLFVGTGAGFGVTFGVGVVANGNEFDYPLNGANGAFPSATVTDWNNFDFYADYHLATAWSGFDFGLFGGGDPWKEGSVPFNPHWRELTTPTGTENGTLQGVTIKASAQQD
;
A
#
# COMPACT_ATOMS: atom_id res chain seq x y z
N MET A 1 -68.36 -10.42 19.81
CA MET A 1 -68.00 -9.35 18.85
C MET A 1 -66.61 -8.83 19.20
N ARG A 2 -65.68 -9.01 18.26
CA ARG A 2 -64.36 -8.36 18.09
C ARG A 2 -63.46 -8.16 19.31
N THR A 3 -62.58 -9.15 19.51
CA THR A 3 -61.20 -8.96 19.96
C THR A 3 -60.42 -8.15 18.91
N GLY A 4 -59.89 -6.99 19.30
CA GLY A 4 -58.97 -6.19 18.47
C GLY A 4 -57.53 -6.59 18.78
N LEU A 5 -56.88 -7.23 17.82
CA LEU A 5 -55.46 -7.55 17.83
C LEU A 5 -54.70 -6.34 17.26
N THR A 6 -53.99 -5.59 18.11
CA THR A 6 -53.04 -4.58 17.63
C THR A 6 -51.70 -5.26 17.45
N LEU A 7 -51.37 -5.60 16.20
CA LEU A 7 -50.06 -6.10 15.81
C LEU A 7 -49.09 -4.92 15.79
N PHE A 8 -48.23 -4.80 16.80
CA PHE A 8 -47.05 -3.93 16.70
C PHE A 8 -46.05 -4.62 15.78
N THR A 9 -45.95 -4.14 14.54
CA THR A 9 -44.86 -4.50 13.63
C THR A 9 -43.58 -3.92 14.23
N ALA A 10 -42.80 -4.75 14.93
CA ALA A 10 -41.41 -4.44 15.23
C ALA A 10 -40.67 -4.43 13.89
N GLY A 11 -40.52 -3.24 13.31
CA GLY A 11 -39.60 -3.03 12.20
C GLY A 11 -38.21 -3.39 12.68
N LEU A 12 -37.73 -4.56 12.26
CA LEU A 12 -36.33 -4.95 12.40
C LEU A 12 -35.53 -3.96 11.54
N LEU A 13 -35.07 -2.87 12.15
CA LEU A 13 -33.95 -2.10 11.60
C LEU A 13 -32.74 -3.03 11.71
N ALA A 14 -32.53 -3.84 10.67
CA ALA A 14 -31.24 -4.46 10.44
C ALA A 14 -30.29 -3.32 10.03
N GLY A 15 -29.86 -2.53 11.01
CA GLY A 15 -28.69 -1.69 10.83
C GLY A 15 -27.54 -2.64 10.56
N ALA A 16 -26.95 -2.55 9.38
CA ALA A 16 -25.63 -3.09 9.16
C ALA A 16 -24.71 -2.34 10.13
N VAL A 17 -24.44 -2.92 11.29
CA VAL A 17 -23.31 -2.50 12.11
C VAL A 17 -22.10 -2.92 11.29
N SER A 18 -21.56 -2.00 10.50
CA SER A 18 -20.19 -2.09 10.04
C SER A 18 -19.34 -2.06 11.30
N ALA A 19 -19.07 -3.23 11.87
CA ALA A 19 -18.20 -3.32 13.03
C ALA A 19 -16.80 -2.91 12.58
N GLN A 20 -16.37 -1.70 12.97
CA GLN A 20 -14.97 -1.31 12.93
C GLN A 20 -14.16 -2.35 13.73
N GLY A 21 -13.02 -2.76 13.19
CA GLY A 21 -12.15 -3.74 13.84
C GLY A 21 -11.66 -3.23 15.21
N VAL A 22 -11.50 -4.13 16.17
CA VAL A 22 -10.88 -3.81 17.47
C VAL A 22 -9.45 -3.35 17.23
N ILE A 23 -9.06 -2.23 17.84
CA ILE A 23 -7.65 -1.79 17.89
C ILE A 23 -7.01 -2.43 19.12
N THR A 24 -5.86 -3.06 18.94
CA THR A 24 -5.08 -3.63 20.06
C THR A 24 -3.76 -2.91 20.18
N ARG A 25 -3.49 -2.32 21.34
CA ARG A 25 -2.20 -1.72 21.67
C ARG A 25 -1.40 -2.71 22.51
N MET A 26 -0.12 -2.87 22.20
CA MET A 26 0.79 -3.76 22.93
C MET A 26 2.11 -3.04 23.23
N ASN A 27 2.46 -2.97 24.50
CA ASN A 27 3.76 -2.49 24.98
C ASN A 27 4.19 -3.32 26.20
N ALA A 28 5.49 -3.62 26.35
CA ALA A 28 6.05 -4.25 27.56
C ALA A 28 5.32 -5.49 28.12
N GLY A 29 4.65 -6.26 27.26
CA GLY A 29 3.90 -7.47 27.64
C GLY A 29 2.47 -7.21 28.14
N THR A 30 1.95 -5.98 28.04
CA THR A 30 0.54 -5.65 28.24
C THR A 30 -0.20 -5.63 26.89
N SER A 31 -1.52 -5.77 26.94
CA SER A 31 -2.39 -5.61 25.77
C SER A 31 -3.67 -4.89 26.17
N GLU A 32 -3.96 -3.82 25.45
CA GLU A 32 -5.14 -2.96 25.66
C GLU A 32 -6.01 -2.98 24.41
N PHE A 33 -7.33 -2.98 24.58
CA PHE A 33 -8.29 -3.16 23.49
C PHE A 33 -9.24 -1.96 23.42
N TYR A 34 -9.34 -1.36 22.24
CA TYR A 34 -10.17 -0.19 21.96
C TYR A 34 -11.24 -0.55 20.93
N TYR A 35 -12.47 -0.12 21.20
CA TYR A 35 -13.68 -0.56 20.47
C TYR A 35 -14.42 0.58 19.77
N ASP A 36 -13.94 1.82 19.91
CA ASP A 36 -14.55 3.01 19.32
C ASP A 36 -13.92 3.42 17.98
N GLY A 37 -12.86 2.72 17.56
CA GLY A 37 -12.16 2.96 16.29
C GLY A 37 -11.32 4.24 16.27
N ASN A 38 -11.10 4.90 17.41
CA ASN A 38 -10.37 6.17 17.47
C ASN A 38 -8.84 5.95 17.48
N ILE A 39 -8.24 5.91 16.30
CA ILE A 39 -6.80 5.68 16.13
C ILE A 39 -5.96 6.76 16.82
N GLN A 40 -6.33 8.04 16.71
CA GLN A 40 -5.52 9.12 17.31
C GLN A 40 -5.42 8.97 18.83
N ALA A 41 -6.52 8.62 19.51
CA ALA A 41 -6.48 8.44 20.96
C ALA A 41 -5.54 7.28 21.38
N VAL A 42 -5.51 6.19 20.60
CA VAL A 42 -4.60 5.06 20.86
C VAL A 42 -3.14 5.47 20.64
N LEU A 43 -2.87 6.28 19.62
CA LEU A 43 -1.53 6.81 19.35
C LEU A 43 -1.09 7.77 20.45
N ASP A 44 -1.96 8.69 20.88
CA ASP A 44 -1.67 9.62 21.97
C ASP A 44 -1.27 8.85 23.26
N GLU A 45 -2.00 7.80 23.61
CA GLU A 45 -1.66 6.92 24.74
C GLU A 45 -0.35 6.15 24.51
N ALA A 46 -0.12 5.63 23.30
CA ALA A 46 1.12 4.94 22.94
C ALA A 46 2.36 5.82 23.10
N PHE A 47 2.25 7.11 22.79
CA PHE A 47 3.37 8.05 22.81
C PHE A 47 3.70 8.59 24.21
N GLU A 48 2.84 8.35 25.21
CA GLU A 48 3.14 8.69 26.62
C GLU A 48 4.05 7.65 27.29
N GLU A 49 4.15 6.43 26.77
CA GLU A 49 4.91 5.34 27.37
C GLU A 49 6.34 5.20 26.79
N ALA A 50 7.25 4.64 27.60
CA ALA A 50 8.61 4.40 27.15
C ALA A 50 8.68 3.13 26.27
N GLY A 51 9.21 3.27 25.05
CA GLY A 51 9.42 2.16 24.13
C GLY A 51 8.75 2.41 22.77
N THR A 52 8.64 1.35 21.98
CA THR A 52 7.94 1.36 20.70
C THR A 52 6.73 0.45 20.81
N ASP A 53 5.55 1.03 20.69
CA ASP A 53 4.29 0.29 20.75
C ASP A 53 4.04 -0.48 19.46
N THR A 54 3.43 -1.65 19.60
CA THR A 54 2.80 -2.35 18.48
C THR A 54 1.30 -2.15 18.54
N ILE A 55 0.73 -1.58 17.48
CA ILE A 55 -0.71 -1.37 17.32
C ILE A 55 -1.23 -2.31 16.24
N LEU A 56 -2.13 -3.21 16.62
CA LEU A 56 -2.85 -4.08 15.69
C LEU A 56 -4.18 -3.47 15.33
N LEU A 57 -4.43 -3.34 14.03
CA LEU A 57 -5.70 -2.89 13.48
C LEU A 57 -6.44 -4.10 12.90
N GLY A 58 -7.65 -4.36 13.40
CA GLY A 58 -8.54 -5.34 12.80
C GLY A 58 -8.93 -4.98 11.36
N GLY A 59 -9.54 -5.93 10.65
CA GLY A 59 -10.11 -5.65 9.34
C GLY A 59 -11.32 -4.73 9.45
N GLY A 60 -11.53 -3.90 8.42
CA GLY A 60 -12.57 -2.89 8.35
C GLY A 60 -12.03 -1.48 8.15
N THR A 61 -12.95 -0.52 8.11
CA THR A 61 -12.65 0.88 7.78
C THR A 61 -12.63 1.78 9.02
N TYR A 62 -11.46 2.34 9.32
CA TYR A 62 -11.23 3.35 10.34
C TYR A 62 -11.37 4.73 9.72
N ASN A 63 -12.44 5.45 10.07
CA ASN A 63 -12.71 6.76 9.51
C ASN A 63 -11.96 7.83 10.31
N MET A 64 -11.08 8.56 9.65
CA MET A 64 -10.45 9.77 10.15
C MET A 64 -11.50 10.87 10.27
N THR A 65 -11.46 11.60 11.39
CA THR A 65 -12.27 12.81 11.60
C THR A 65 -11.43 14.09 11.53
N SER A 66 -10.11 13.93 11.50
CA SER A 66 -9.07 14.95 11.38
C SER A 66 -7.80 14.26 10.86
N ASP A 67 -6.76 15.03 10.62
CA ASP A 67 -5.42 14.49 10.40
C ASP A 67 -5.01 13.56 11.54
N ILE A 68 -4.21 12.55 11.21
CA ILE A 68 -3.58 11.65 12.18
C ILE A 68 -2.11 12.02 12.28
N LEU A 69 -1.63 12.17 13.52
CA LEU A 69 -0.25 12.56 13.81
C LEU A 69 0.50 11.37 14.42
N ILE A 70 1.58 10.96 13.75
CA ILE A 70 2.56 10.00 14.29
C ILE A 70 3.73 10.82 14.80
N SER A 71 3.84 10.96 16.11
CA SER A 71 4.83 11.84 16.77
C SER A 71 5.90 11.08 17.55
N SER A 72 5.89 9.75 17.50
CA SER A 72 6.89 8.87 18.10
C SER A 72 6.92 7.55 17.31
N PRO A 73 8.00 6.75 17.38
CA PRO A 73 8.11 5.52 16.61
C PRO A 73 7.04 4.51 17.01
N VAL A 74 6.38 3.91 16.03
CA VAL A 74 5.31 2.91 16.24
C VAL A 74 5.40 1.80 15.21
N VAL A 75 4.97 0.59 15.59
CA VAL A 75 4.74 -0.51 14.65
C VAL A 75 3.24 -0.71 14.50
N MET A 76 2.69 -0.38 13.33
CA MET A 76 1.26 -0.53 13.05
C MET A 76 1.02 -1.66 12.06
N ILE A 77 0.16 -2.60 12.43
CA ILE A 77 -0.09 -3.81 11.64
C ILE A 77 -1.58 -4.00 11.42
N GLY A 78 -2.00 -3.89 10.17
CA GLY A 78 -3.34 -4.21 9.71
C GLY A 78 -3.53 -5.68 9.39
N THR A 79 -4.56 -5.96 8.60
CA THR A 79 -4.93 -7.30 8.15
C THR A 79 -4.55 -7.59 6.69
N GLY A 80 -3.97 -6.61 5.98
CA GLY A 80 -3.60 -6.70 4.56
C GLY A 80 -4.33 -5.66 3.71
N ILE A 81 -3.96 -5.59 2.43
CA ILE A 81 -4.50 -4.61 1.45
C ILE A 81 -5.35 -5.25 0.35
N HIS A 82 -5.20 -6.56 0.13
CA HIS A 82 -6.01 -7.31 -0.83
C HIS A 82 -7.48 -7.34 -0.35
N PRO A 83 -8.49 -7.16 -1.21
CA PRO A 83 -9.89 -7.18 -0.78
C PRO A 83 -10.29 -8.44 -0.01
N ASP A 84 -9.71 -9.60 -0.37
CA ASP A 84 -9.87 -10.89 0.32
C ASP A 84 -8.86 -11.18 1.45
N SER A 85 -8.13 -10.18 1.95
CA SER A 85 -7.11 -10.38 3.01
C SER A 85 -7.70 -11.06 4.25
N SER A 86 -8.96 -10.72 4.59
CA SER A 86 -9.73 -11.45 5.58
C SER A 86 -11.22 -11.49 5.25
N LEU A 87 -11.79 -12.69 5.22
CA LEU A 87 -13.24 -12.88 5.19
C LEU A 87 -13.86 -12.85 6.60
N ALA A 88 -13.04 -12.78 7.65
CA ALA A 88 -13.51 -12.76 9.04
C ALA A 88 -14.15 -11.42 9.43
N TYR A 89 -13.91 -10.34 8.68
CA TYR A 89 -14.38 -8.98 8.98
C TYR A 89 -15.37 -8.48 7.91
N ASN A 90 -16.58 -9.06 7.85
CA ASN A 90 -17.71 -8.59 7.05
C ASN A 90 -17.43 -8.42 5.53
N ASN A 91 -16.78 -9.41 4.90
CA ASN A 91 -16.57 -9.49 3.44
C ASN A 91 -15.74 -8.36 2.79
N ASN A 92 -15.03 -7.53 3.56
CA ASN A 92 -14.10 -6.53 3.02
C ASN A 92 -12.82 -6.42 3.86
N GLY A 93 -12.40 -7.51 4.51
CA GLY A 93 -11.49 -7.53 5.66
C GLY A 93 -10.02 -7.27 5.38
N ARG A 94 -9.74 -6.25 4.57
CA ARG A 94 -8.51 -5.48 4.67
C ARG A 94 -8.66 -4.39 5.74
N THR A 95 -7.55 -3.85 6.20
CA THR A 95 -7.55 -2.70 7.11
C THR A 95 -7.49 -1.43 6.29
N GLU A 96 -8.54 -0.62 6.37
CA GLU A 96 -8.62 0.65 5.64
C GLU A 96 -8.58 1.83 6.61
N ILE A 97 -7.69 2.79 6.35
CA ILE A 97 -7.77 4.15 6.91
C ILE A 97 -8.44 5.01 5.84
N ALA A 98 -9.57 5.61 6.19
CA ALA A 98 -10.38 6.38 5.25
C ALA A 98 -10.63 7.79 5.82
N GLY A 99 -10.47 8.81 4.99
CA GLY A 99 -10.67 10.21 5.37
C GLY A 99 -11.56 10.96 4.38
N GLY A 100 -11.72 12.25 4.64
CA GLY A 100 -12.27 13.19 3.67
C GLY A 100 -11.16 13.95 2.95
N GLN A 101 -11.55 14.82 2.02
CA GLN A 101 -10.63 15.74 1.34
C GLN A 101 -9.71 16.46 2.32
N PHE A 102 -8.41 16.49 2.01
CA PHE A 102 -7.34 17.15 2.79
C PHE A 102 -7.10 16.56 4.17
N MET A 103 -7.50 15.31 4.43
CA MET A 103 -7.07 14.59 5.62
C MET A 103 -5.77 13.86 5.33
N GLU A 104 -4.79 14.10 6.18
CA GLU A 104 -3.43 13.59 5.99
C GLU A 104 -3.02 12.70 7.17
N TRP A 105 -2.24 11.67 6.85
CA TRP A 105 -1.53 10.85 7.82
C TRP A 105 -0.09 11.35 7.90
N PHE A 106 0.22 12.08 8.96
CA PHE A 106 1.49 12.76 9.12
C PHE A 106 2.48 11.95 9.95
N LEU A 107 3.70 11.83 9.43
CA LEU A 107 4.87 11.41 10.20
C LEU A 107 5.64 12.66 10.64
N GLU A 108 5.63 12.94 11.94
CA GLU A 108 6.29 14.10 12.52
C GLU A 108 7.76 13.79 12.89
N ASN A 109 8.55 14.82 13.22
CA ASN A 109 10.01 14.73 13.36
C ASN A 109 10.54 13.57 14.24
N ASP A 110 9.77 13.18 15.26
CA ASP A 110 10.17 12.14 16.21
C ASP A 110 9.66 10.73 15.84
N ALA A 111 9.03 10.56 14.67
CA ALA A 111 8.48 9.28 14.19
C ALA A 111 9.50 8.32 13.53
N SER A 112 10.81 8.61 13.63
CA SER A 112 11.84 7.83 12.93
C SER A 112 11.87 6.38 13.39
N GLY A 113 12.01 5.42 12.46
CA GLY A 113 11.94 3.99 12.78
C GLY A 113 10.52 3.41 12.86
N SER A 114 9.48 4.17 12.50
CA SER A 114 8.11 3.64 12.42
C SER A 114 7.95 2.61 11.32
N GLU A 115 7.09 1.62 11.55
CA GLU A 115 6.79 0.57 10.58
C GLU A 115 5.28 0.39 10.38
N PHE A 116 4.86 0.25 9.13
CA PHE A 116 3.46 0.09 8.74
C PHE A 116 3.31 -1.15 7.86
N HIS A 117 2.37 -2.01 8.22
CA HIS A 117 2.21 -3.33 7.61
C HIS A 117 0.75 -3.61 7.26
N GLY A 118 0.43 -3.86 5.99
CA GLY A 118 -0.90 -4.36 5.62
C GLY A 118 -2.04 -3.36 5.84
N ILE A 119 -1.81 -2.06 5.57
CA ILE A 119 -2.78 -0.98 5.77
C ILE A 119 -3.06 -0.29 4.43
N ALA A 120 -4.34 -0.09 4.11
CA ALA A 120 -4.78 0.67 2.95
C ALA A 120 -5.23 2.09 3.35
N PHE A 121 -4.54 3.11 2.87
CA PHE A 121 -4.95 4.52 2.96
C PHE A 121 -5.85 4.83 1.76
N THR A 122 -7.09 5.25 2.03
CA THR A 122 -8.19 5.32 1.06
C THR A 122 -8.95 6.65 1.15
N ASN A 123 -9.86 6.91 0.21
CA ASN A 123 -10.70 8.12 0.19
C ASN A 123 -9.90 9.43 0.29
N GLU A 124 -8.84 9.56 -0.51
CA GLU A 124 -7.99 10.76 -0.59
C GLU A 124 -7.14 11.03 0.67
N VAL A 125 -6.93 10.02 1.53
CA VAL A 125 -5.92 10.09 2.59
C VAL A 125 -4.53 9.91 1.97
N ASP A 126 -3.74 10.96 2.08
CA ASP A 126 -2.33 10.95 1.72
C ASP A 126 -1.48 10.70 2.97
N VAL A 127 -0.42 9.91 2.81
CA VAL A 127 0.61 9.72 3.83
C VAL A 127 1.75 10.67 3.54
N GLN A 128 2.11 11.50 4.50
CA GLN A 128 3.08 12.58 4.30
C GLN A 128 4.06 12.69 5.45
N PHE A 129 5.32 12.96 5.13
CA PHE A 129 6.34 13.31 6.11
C PHE A 129 6.26 14.82 6.30
N GLY A 130 5.54 15.21 7.34
CA GLY A 130 5.22 16.61 7.63
C GLY A 130 4.46 16.78 8.93
N THR A 131 4.13 18.02 9.27
CA THR A 131 3.28 18.38 10.43
C THR A 131 2.06 19.21 10.04
N GLY A 132 1.78 19.27 8.75
CA GLY A 132 0.80 20.20 8.16
C GLY A 132 1.01 20.32 6.65
N PRO A 133 0.12 21.05 5.96
CA PRO A 133 -0.03 21.03 4.50
C PRO A 133 1.14 21.65 3.71
N ILE A 134 2.12 22.27 4.37
CA ILE A 134 3.31 22.84 3.71
C ILE A 134 4.61 22.57 4.50
N GLU A 135 4.53 21.90 5.65
CA GLU A 135 5.64 21.66 6.55
C GLU A 135 6.19 20.25 6.31
N SER A 136 7.47 20.13 5.92
CA SER A 136 8.17 18.85 5.85
C SER A 136 8.85 18.49 7.17
N THR A 137 9.05 17.19 7.40
CA THR A 137 9.74 16.64 8.57
C THR A 137 10.88 15.71 8.14
N ASP A 138 11.94 15.66 8.95
CA ASP A 138 13.16 14.90 8.63
C ASP A 138 13.14 13.51 9.29
N VAL A 139 12.13 12.71 8.96
CA VAL A 139 11.90 11.38 9.55
C VAL A 139 12.67 10.31 8.78
N ASN A 140 13.47 9.50 9.48
CA ASN A 140 14.35 8.50 8.85
C ASN A 140 13.93 7.06 9.21
N ASP A 141 14.42 6.08 8.43
CA ASP A 141 14.25 4.64 8.68
C ASP A 141 12.78 4.20 8.85
N VAL A 142 11.88 4.83 8.09
CA VAL A 142 10.46 4.46 8.08
C VAL A 142 10.25 3.32 7.10
N LYS A 143 9.44 2.33 7.49
CA LYS A 143 9.19 1.15 6.68
C LYS A 143 7.72 0.96 6.36
N PHE A 144 7.43 0.62 5.11
CA PHE A 144 6.10 0.28 4.64
C PHE A 144 6.13 -1.08 3.94
N PHE A 145 5.33 -2.01 4.44
CA PHE A 145 5.21 -3.36 3.90
C PHE A 145 3.76 -3.65 3.55
N ARG A 146 3.49 -4.03 2.30
CA ARG A 146 2.14 -4.44 1.89
C ARG A 146 1.08 -3.39 2.20
N CYS A 147 1.43 -2.12 2.02
CA CYS A 147 0.53 -0.99 2.20
C CYS A 147 -0.03 -0.49 0.86
N GLU A 148 -1.17 0.17 0.90
CA GLU A 148 -1.79 0.80 -0.26
C GLU A 148 -1.99 2.30 -0.02
N PHE A 149 -1.56 3.14 -0.96
CA PHE A 149 -1.57 4.61 -0.81
C PHE A 149 -2.41 5.28 -1.88
N GLN A 150 -3.24 6.27 -1.51
CA GLN A 150 -3.71 7.26 -2.48
C GLN A 150 -2.57 8.23 -2.83
N GLY A 151 -1.83 8.69 -1.84
CA GLY A 151 -0.59 9.43 -2.04
C GLY A 151 0.42 9.07 -0.96
N LEU A 152 1.70 9.02 -1.34
CA LEU A 152 2.81 8.95 -0.39
C LEU A 152 3.84 10.02 -0.76
N GLY A 153 4.06 10.96 0.15
CA GLY A 153 5.08 11.98 0.05
C GLY A 153 6.16 11.78 1.10
N LEU A 154 7.40 11.54 0.65
CA LEU A 154 8.60 11.65 1.49
C LEU A 154 8.98 13.12 1.57
N GLY A 155 8.13 13.89 2.26
CA GLY A 155 8.07 15.35 2.31
C GLY A 155 6.68 15.85 1.87
N ASN A 156 6.35 17.09 2.24
CA ASN A 156 5.08 17.71 1.86
C ASN A 156 5.26 18.70 0.69
N GLY A 157 4.64 18.37 -0.45
CA GLY A 157 4.51 19.26 -1.60
C GLY A 157 5.83 19.59 -2.32
N GLN A 158 6.12 20.89 -2.47
CA GLN A 158 7.31 21.39 -3.18
C GLN A 158 8.55 21.51 -2.27
N PHE A 159 8.40 21.23 -0.99
CA PHE A 159 9.46 21.41 -0.01
C PHE A 159 10.15 20.08 0.25
N GLY A 160 11.47 20.09 0.10
CA GLY A 160 12.30 18.95 0.46
C GLY A 160 12.15 18.59 1.93
N SER A 161 12.29 17.30 2.20
CA SER A 161 12.52 16.71 3.50
C SER A 161 13.85 15.96 3.43
N MET A 162 14.58 15.90 4.55
CA MET A 162 15.71 14.97 4.68
C MET A 162 15.23 13.63 5.24
N ALA A 163 14.09 13.15 4.75
CA ALA A 163 13.51 11.88 5.17
C ALA A 163 14.27 10.71 4.52
N ASN A 164 15.36 10.28 5.14
CA ASN A 164 16.27 9.32 4.51
C ASN A 164 15.94 7.88 4.87
N ASP A 165 16.46 6.96 4.04
CA ASP A 165 16.46 5.52 4.31
C ASP A 165 15.06 4.92 4.48
N THR A 166 14.06 5.51 3.81
CA THR A 166 12.71 4.93 3.78
C THR A 166 12.70 3.64 2.96
N TYR A 167 12.17 2.56 3.54
CA TYR A 167 12.05 1.26 2.89
C TYR A 167 10.59 0.94 2.57
N ILE A 168 10.28 0.74 1.29
CA ILE A 168 8.94 0.42 0.82
C ILE A 168 9.00 -0.90 0.06
N HIS A 169 8.18 -1.87 0.47
CA HIS A 169 8.24 -3.21 -0.09
C HIS A 169 6.84 -3.83 -0.21
N GLU A 170 6.57 -4.40 -1.38
CA GLU A 170 5.27 -5.03 -1.68
C GLU A 170 4.07 -4.07 -1.56
N CYS A 171 4.25 -2.78 -1.87
CA CYS A 171 3.21 -1.77 -1.74
C CYS A 171 2.49 -1.43 -3.07
N VAL A 172 1.31 -0.82 -2.96
CA VAL A 172 0.51 -0.34 -4.10
C VAL A 172 0.29 1.17 -4.00
N PHE A 173 0.58 1.90 -5.07
CA PHE A 173 0.32 3.35 -5.17
C PHE A 173 -0.83 3.60 -6.15
N ARG A 174 -1.97 4.04 -5.64
CA ARG A 174 -3.22 4.30 -6.40
C ARG A 174 -3.34 5.71 -6.94
N GLY A 175 -2.74 6.69 -6.28
CA GLY A 175 -2.52 8.03 -6.83
C GLY A 175 -1.06 8.15 -7.20
N GLY A 176 -0.22 8.78 -6.39
CA GLY A 176 1.20 8.92 -6.75
C GLY A 176 2.19 8.93 -5.60
N PHE A 177 3.44 8.77 -5.96
CA PHE A 177 4.59 8.85 -5.08
C PHE A 177 5.37 10.14 -5.36
N SER A 178 5.73 10.87 -4.31
CA SER A 178 6.69 11.97 -4.40
C SER A 178 7.84 11.76 -3.43
N ASN A 179 9.05 11.97 -3.94
CA ASN A 179 10.24 12.07 -3.14
C ASN A 179 10.65 13.55 -3.09
N GLY A 180 10.44 14.19 -1.95
CA GLY A 180 10.87 15.56 -1.72
C GLY A 180 12.26 15.56 -1.11
N GLU A 181 13.33 15.47 -1.90
CA GLU A 181 14.74 15.54 -1.45
C GLU A 181 15.22 14.45 -0.47
N ALA A 182 14.38 13.44 -0.22
CA ALA A 182 14.70 12.26 0.57
C ALA A 182 15.78 11.39 -0.11
N GLN A 183 16.78 10.95 0.65
CA GLN A 183 17.92 10.18 0.13
C GLN A 183 17.86 8.71 0.57
N GLY A 184 18.49 7.83 -0.20
CA GLY A 184 18.62 6.41 0.18
C GLY A 184 17.31 5.62 0.24
N SER A 185 16.20 6.17 -0.29
CA SER A 185 14.91 5.50 -0.29
C SER A 185 14.92 4.32 -1.25
N ILE A 186 14.44 3.16 -0.78
CA ILE A 186 14.39 1.93 -1.58
C ILE A 186 12.94 1.49 -1.69
N ILE A 187 12.48 1.35 -2.93
CA ILE A 187 11.14 0.88 -3.29
C ILE A 187 11.31 -0.42 -4.05
N ARG A 188 10.79 -1.51 -3.47
CA ARG A 188 10.96 -2.87 -3.99
C ARG A 188 9.65 -3.57 -4.23
N ASN A 189 9.61 -4.39 -5.29
CA ASN A 189 8.50 -5.29 -5.59
C ASN A 189 7.15 -4.57 -5.45
N SER A 190 7.02 -3.34 -5.96
CA SER A 190 5.85 -2.50 -5.70
C SER A 190 5.13 -2.09 -6.99
N ALA A 191 3.82 -1.94 -6.90
CA ALA A 191 2.97 -1.53 -8.01
C ALA A 191 2.71 -0.02 -7.94
N ILE A 192 3.25 0.72 -8.89
CA ILE A 192 3.28 2.19 -8.84
C ILE A 192 2.45 2.74 -9.99
N LYS A 193 1.35 3.41 -9.67
CA LYS A 193 0.59 4.12 -10.70
C LYS A 193 1.43 5.19 -11.37
N GLN A 194 1.88 6.16 -10.60
CA GLN A 194 2.68 7.28 -11.09
C GLN A 194 3.66 7.74 -10.03
N VAL A 195 4.79 8.24 -10.50
CA VAL A 195 5.71 9.04 -9.70
C VAL A 195 5.48 10.49 -10.09
N TYR A 196 5.09 11.34 -9.14
CA TYR A 196 4.81 12.75 -9.43
C TYR A 196 6.08 13.56 -9.59
N ASP A 197 6.93 13.53 -8.57
CA ASP A 197 8.17 14.28 -8.54
C ASP A 197 9.23 13.54 -7.74
N ILE A 198 10.47 13.64 -8.18
CA ILE A 198 11.65 13.22 -7.44
C ILE A 198 12.60 14.42 -7.43
N LEU A 199 12.45 15.24 -6.40
CA LEU A 199 13.28 16.42 -6.18
C LEU A 199 14.62 15.94 -5.62
N ASN A 200 15.72 16.16 -6.35
CA ASN A 200 17.08 15.83 -5.88
C ASN A 200 17.25 14.40 -5.33
N GLY A 201 16.54 13.41 -5.90
CA GLY A 201 16.49 12.03 -5.38
C GLY A 201 17.75 11.19 -5.64
N ASN A 202 18.90 11.74 -5.28
CA ASN A 202 20.15 11.00 -5.24
C ASN A 202 19.95 9.74 -4.39
N ASP A 203 20.42 8.61 -4.91
CA ASP A 203 20.42 7.31 -4.23
C ASP A 203 19.03 6.73 -3.95
N CYS A 204 17.98 7.19 -4.64
CA CYS A 204 16.69 6.50 -4.66
C CYS A 204 16.74 5.30 -5.61
N LEU A 205 16.30 4.13 -5.13
CA LEU A 205 16.24 2.89 -5.87
C LEU A 205 14.80 2.42 -6.04
N PHE A 206 14.39 2.21 -7.29
CA PHE A 206 13.23 1.42 -7.64
C PHE A 206 13.69 0.10 -8.22
N GLU A 207 13.40 -0.99 -7.53
CA GLU A 207 13.79 -2.33 -7.93
C GLU A 207 12.57 -3.24 -8.00
N ASN A 208 12.46 -4.06 -9.04
CA ASN A 208 11.38 -5.06 -9.15
C ASN A 208 9.96 -4.45 -9.13
N CYS A 209 9.79 -3.20 -9.50
CA CYS A 209 8.48 -2.54 -9.52
C CYS A 209 7.78 -2.69 -10.87
N ILE A 210 6.45 -2.51 -10.87
CA ILE A 210 5.67 -2.29 -12.08
C ILE A 210 5.15 -0.85 -12.07
N PHE A 211 5.46 -0.09 -13.11
CA PHE A 211 4.97 1.26 -13.33
C PHE A 211 3.82 1.26 -14.34
N PHE A 212 2.66 1.78 -13.94
CA PHE A 212 1.44 1.86 -14.75
C PHE A 212 1.28 3.22 -15.46
N SER A 213 2.27 4.10 -15.39
CA SER A 213 2.28 5.32 -16.19
C SER A 213 3.70 5.81 -16.42
N SER A 214 3.81 7.00 -17.00
CA SER A 214 5.10 7.66 -17.18
C SER A 214 5.77 7.93 -15.84
N ILE A 215 7.09 7.78 -15.83
CA ILE A 215 7.92 8.18 -14.70
C ILE A 215 7.95 9.73 -14.65
N GLY A 216 7.74 10.28 -13.45
CA GLY A 216 7.88 11.71 -13.17
C GLY A 216 9.28 12.26 -13.43
N GLY A 217 9.44 13.57 -13.29
CA GLY A 217 10.75 14.22 -13.37
C GLY A 217 11.69 13.75 -12.25
N GLY A 218 12.99 13.90 -12.47
CA GLY A 218 14.01 13.59 -11.47
C GLY A 218 15.37 13.26 -12.10
N SER A 219 16.44 13.34 -11.32
CA SER A 219 17.79 12.92 -11.70
C SER A 219 18.45 12.24 -10.51
N GLY A 220 19.40 11.34 -10.76
CA GLY A 220 20.11 10.61 -9.71
C GLY A 220 19.37 9.38 -9.17
N VAL A 221 18.29 8.97 -9.84
CA VAL A 221 17.48 7.81 -9.44
C VAL A 221 17.97 6.56 -10.17
N GLN A 222 17.89 5.41 -9.51
CA GLN A 222 18.21 4.10 -10.07
C GLN A 222 16.94 3.28 -10.25
N TYR A 223 16.70 2.84 -11.48
CA TYR A 223 15.60 1.95 -11.86
C TYR A 223 16.19 0.61 -12.30
N GLU A 224 16.00 -0.43 -11.51
CA GLU A 224 16.51 -1.78 -11.79
C GLU A 224 15.39 -2.81 -11.89
N ASN A 225 15.46 -3.70 -12.87
CA ASN A 225 14.58 -4.87 -12.92
C ASN A 225 13.08 -4.52 -12.90
N ASN A 226 12.70 -3.33 -13.39
CA ASN A 226 11.31 -2.89 -13.37
C ASN A 226 10.59 -3.23 -14.68
N VAL A 227 9.26 -3.23 -14.62
CA VAL A 227 8.40 -3.23 -15.81
C VAL A 227 7.72 -1.87 -15.94
N PHE A 228 7.91 -1.20 -17.08
CA PHE A 228 7.23 0.04 -17.42
C PHE A 228 6.10 -0.24 -18.40
N LEU A 229 4.85 -0.20 -17.94
CA LEU A 229 3.64 -0.31 -18.76
C LEU A 229 3.28 1.07 -19.32
N LEU A 230 3.87 1.38 -20.46
CA LEU A 230 3.66 2.64 -21.14
C LEU A 230 2.51 2.47 -22.13
N ASN A 231 1.33 3.03 -21.81
CA ASN A 231 0.19 3.05 -22.73
C ASN A 231 0.42 4.04 -23.90
N GLN A 232 1.49 3.82 -24.67
CA GLN A 232 1.94 4.68 -25.75
C GLN A 232 2.26 3.84 -26.99
N GLY A 233 1.80 4.33 -28.14
CA GLY A 233 2.05 3.72 -29.45
C GLY A 233 3.20 4.36 -30.24
N SER A 234 3.83 5.38 -29.68
CA SER A 234 4.93 6.16 -30.27
C SER A 234 6.18 6.10 -29.40
N ASN A 235 7.29 6.65 -29.90
CA ASN A 235 8.55 6.71 -29.16
C ASN A 235 8.41 7.49 -27.84
N TYR A 236 8.82 6.87 -26.73
CA TYR A 236 8.89 7.46 -25.41
C TYR A 236 10.32 7.96 -25.16
N ASN A 237 10.47 9.26 -24.87
CA ASN A 237 11.78 9.87 -24.65
C ASN A 237 12.02 10.02 -23.15
N ILE A 238 13.09 9.41 -22.65
CA ILE A 238 13.54 9.53 -21.27
C ILE A 238 14.72 10.50 -21.26
N ASN A 239 14.56 11.65 -20.61
CA ASN A 239 15.58 12.70 -20.54
C ASN A 239 16.08 12.95 -19.11
N GLN A 240 15.47 12.28 -18.14
CA GLN A 240 15.84 12.26 -16.73
C GLN A 240 17.23 11.64 -16.58
N GLN A 241 18.20 12.39 -16.02
CA GLN A 241 19.58 11.94 -15.80
C GLN A 241 19.63 10.91 -14.65
N SER A 242 19.15 9.72 -14.96
CA SER A 242 18.98 8.60 -14.05
C SER A 242 19.59 7.34 -14.66
N THR A 243 19.64 6.26 -13.87
CA THR A 243 20.17 4.97 -14.29
C THR A 243 19.01 4.00 -14.51
N TYR A 244 18.98 3.33 -15.67
CA TYR A 244 18.00 2.33 -16.05
C TYR A 244 18.73 1.03 -16.38
N LEU A 245 18.69 0.06 -15.47
CA LEU A 245 19.38 -1.22 -15.61
C LEU A 245 18.37 -2.36 -15.68
N ASN A 246 18.47 -3.19 -16.72
CA ASN A 246 17.69 -4.42 -16.83
C ASN A 246 16.17 -4.18 -16.66
N ASN A 247 15.59 -3.15 -17.27
CA ASN A 247 14.15 -2.92 -17.20
C ASN A 247 13.45 -3.41 -18.46
N LEU A 248 12.20 -3.83 -18.32
CA LEU A 248 11.30 -4.13 -19.43
C LEU A 248 10.38 -2.94 -19.70
N PHE A 249 10.40 -2.41 -20.92
CA PHE A 249 9.48 -1.38 -21.37
C PHE A 249 8.43 -1.97 -22.30
N VAL A 250 7.16 -1.79 -21.97
CA VAL A 250 6.02 -2.38 -22.69
C VAL A 250 5.14 -1.27 -23.25
N GLY A 251 4.95 -1.27 -24.57
CA GLY A 251 4.13 -0.30 -25.30
C GLY A 251 2.82 -0.86 -25.86
N THR A 252 2.02 -0.02 -26.52
CA THR A 252 0.74 -0.43 -27.15
C THR A 252 0.71 -0.39 -28.67
N GLY A 253 1.78 0.08 -29.34
CA GLY A 253 1.77 0.29 -30.79
C GLY A 253 3.05 -0.12 -31.49
N ALA A 254 2.94 -0.39 -32.80
CA ALA A 254 4.08 -0.77 -33.64
C ALA A 254 5.14 0.33 -33.81
N GLY A 255 4.81 1.59 -33.47
CA GLY A 255 5.74 2.71 -33.43
C GLY A 255 6.32 2.98 -32.06
N PHE A 256 6.04 2.12 -31.08
CA PHE A 256 6.61 2.22 -29.74
C PHE A 256 8.11 1.92 -29.78
N GLY A 257 8.84 2.72 -29.04
CA GLY A 257 10.26 2.59 -28.80
C GLY A 257 10.61 3.46 -27.61
N VAL A 258 11.80 3.27 -27.06
CA VAL A 258 12.31 4.12 -25.99
C VAL A 258 13.63 4.71 -26.46
N THR A 259 13.77 6.01 -26.27
CA THR A 259 15.03 6.72 -26.52
C THR A 259 15.51 7.35 -25.23
N PHE A 260 16.78 7.11 -24.92
CA PHE A 260 17.45 7.70 -23.76
C PHE A 260 18.24 8.94 -24.19
N GLY A 261 17.98 10.06 -23.51
CA GLY A 261 18.64 11.33 -23.71
C GLY A 261 20.07 11.38 -23.16
N VAL A 262 20.72 12.52 -23.33
CA VAL A 262 22.10 12.73 -22.84
C VAL A 262 22.12 12.70 -21.31
N GLY A 263 23.11 11.99 -20.74
CA GLY A 263 23.29 11.87 -19.29
C GLY A 263 22.47 10.75 -18.65
N VAL A 264 21.64 10.04 -19.42
CA VAL A 264 20.97 8.82 -18.96
C VAL A 264 21.91 7.63 -19.10
N VAL A 265 22.02 6.82 -18.05
CA VAL A 265 22.74 5.54 -18.10
C VAL A 265 21.72 4.44 -18.34
N ALA A 266 21.84 3.72 -19.45
CA ALA A 266 20.92 2.64 -19.81
C ALA A 266 21.70 1.39 -20.24
N ASN A 267 21.44 0.25 -19.60
CA ASN A 267 22.08 -1.04 -19.93
C ASN A 267 21.12 -2.20 -19.66
N GLY A 268 21.14 -3.22 -20.53
CA GLY A 268 20.34 -4.44 -20.34
C GLY A 268 18.82 -4.25 -20.42
N ASN A 269 18.33 -3.06 -20.80
CA ASN A 269 16.90 -2.82 -20.92
C ASN A 269 16.32 -3.53 -22.16
N GLU A 270 15.18 -4.16 -21.96
CA GLU A 270 14.42 -4.88 -22.97
C GLU A 270 13.16 -4.11 -23.36
N PHE A 271 12.70 -4.31 -24.59
CA PHE A 271 11.54 -3.59 -25.14
C PHE A 271 10.58 -4.61 -25.75
N ASP A 272 9.33 -4.61 -25.29
CA ASP A 272 8.26 -5.42 -25.89
C ASP A 272 7.42 -4.55 -26.84
N TYR A 273 7.49 -4.91 -28.12
CA TYR A 273 6.77 -4.33 -29.24
C TYR A 273 6.48 -5.44 -30.27
N PRO A 274 5.42 -5.34 -31.09
CA PRO A 274 4.00 -5.41 -30.81
C PRO A 274 3.43 -6.84 -31.06
N LEU A 275 2.51 -7.30 -30.22
CA LEU A 275 1.41 -8.21 -30.60
C LEU A 275 0.34 -8.28 -29.52
N ASN A 276 0.70 -8.09 -28.24
CA ASN A 276 -0.21 -8.35 -27.11
C ASN A 276 -0.27 -7.23 -26.05
N GLY A 277 0.46 -6.11 -26.19
CA GLY A 277 0.44 -5.02 -25.19
C GLY A 277 0.84 -5.51 -23.80
N ALA A 278 0.19 -5.02 -22.74
CA ALA A 278 0.39 -5.52 -21.37
C ALA A 278 0.14 -7.03 -21.26
N ASN A 279 -0.79 -7.60 -22.04
CA ASN A 279 -1.02 -9.04 -22.08
C ASN A 279 0.08 -9.82 -22.83
N GLY A 280 1.03 -9.14 -23.47
CA GLY A 280 2.25 -9.74 -24.02
C GLY A 280 3.30 -9.96 -22.95
N ALA A 281 3.45 -8.97 -22.08
CA ALA A 281 4.27 -9.08 -20.88
C ALA A 281 3.65 -10.03 -19.85
N PHE A 282 2.32 -10.03 -19.72
CA PHE A 282 1.57 -10.82 -18.73
C PHE A 282 0.47 -11.66 -19.40
N PRO A 283 0.79 -12.84 -19.95
CA PRO A 283 -0.10 -13.60 -20.82
C PRO A 283 -1.27 -14.27 -20.08
N SER A 284 -1.11 -14.46 -18.77
CA SER A 284 -2.13 -15.02 -17.88
C SER A 284 -3.05 -13.95 -17.29
N ALA A 285 -2.62 -12.68 -17.28
CA ALA A 285 -3.46 -11.59 -16.84
C ALA A 285 -4.44 -11.14 -17.92
N THR A 286 -5.58 -10.66 -17.46
CA THR A 286 -6.40 -9.72 -18.23
C THR A 286 -6.04 -8.32 -17.74
N VAL A 287 -4.85 -7.80 -18.10
CA VAL A 287 -4.49 -6.42 -17.75
C VAL A 287 -5.32 -5.49 -18.62
N THR A 288 -6.46 -5.05 -18.08
CA THR A 288 -7.39 -4.15 -18.80
C THR A 288 -7.13 -2.68 -18.51
N ASP A 289 -6.54 -2.38 -17.36
CA ASP A 289 -6.20 -1.03 -16.96
C ASP A 289 -4.69 -0.84 -17.04
N TRP A 290 -4.27 0.12 -17.87
CA TRP A 290 -2.87 0.48 -17.98
C TRP A 290 -2.43 1.41 -16.87
N ASN A 291 -3.35 2.04 -16.15
CA ASN A 291 -3.07 3.12 -15.19
C ASN A 291 -3.28 2.70 -13.74
N ASN A 292 -3.72 1.48 -13.45
CA ASN A 292 -3.94 1.02 -12.08
C ASN A 292 -3.61 -0.46 -11.95
N PHE A 293 -3.09 -0.81 -10.77
CA PHE A 293 -2.88 -2.18 -10.35
C PHE A 293 -4.22 -2.91 -10.10
N ASP A 294 -4.36 -4.15 -10.50
CA ASP A 294 -5.52 -4.99 -10.19
C ASP A 294 -5.08 -6.18 -9.34
N PHE A 295 -5.60 -6.28 -8.11
CA PHE A 295 -5.28 -7.38 -7.20
C PHE A 295 -5.65 -8.76 -7.76
N TYR A 296 -6.58 -8.83 -8.72
CA TYR A 296 -7.00 -10.09 -9.33
C TYR A 296 -6.30 -10.40 -10.66
N ALA A 297 -5.41 -9.53 -11.13
CA ALA A 297 -4.64 -9.75 -12.35
C ALA A 297 -3.34 -10.52 -12.05
N ASP A 298 -2.98 -11.44 -12.94
CA ASP A 298 -1.74 -12.21 -12.85
C ASP A 298 -0.55 -11.46 -13.49
N TYR A 299 0.25 -10.78 -12.68
CA TYR A 299 1.44 -10.05 -13.14
C TYR A 299 2.70 -10.93 -13.27
N HIS A 300 2.58 -12.26 -13.35
CA HIS A 300 3.70 -13.10 -13.74
C HIS A 300 4.06 -12.88 -15.21
N LEU A 301 5.36 -12.70 -15.43
CA LEU A 301 5.89 -12.43 -16.77
C LEU A 301 5.72 -13.62 -17.71
N ALA A 302 5.54 -13.32 -19.00
CA ALA A 302 5.59 -14.31 -20.06
C ALA A 302 6.91 -15.08 -20.04
N THR A 303 6.90 -16.32 -20.54
CA THR A 303 8.10 -17.18 -20.61
C THR A 303 9.26 -16.57 -21.40
N ALA A 304 8.97 -15.65 -22.33
CA ALA A 304 10.01 -14.91 -23.05
C ALA A 304 10.84 -14.01 -22.11
N TRP A 305 10.27 -13.61 -20.98
CA TRP A 305 10.82 -12.70 -19.99
C TRP A 305 11.07 -13.39 -18.64
N SER A 306 10.59 -14.62 -18.43
CA SER A 306 10.65 -15.34 -17.14
C SER A 306 12.06 -15.77 -16.71
N GLY A 307 13.07 -15.57 -17.56
CA GLY A 307 14.49 -15.75 -17.19
C GLY A 307 15.14 -14.46 -16.68
N PHE A 308 14.39 -13.36 -16.66
CA PHE A 308 14.78 -12.08 -16.13
C PHE A 308 14.00 -11.83 -14.84
N ASP A 309 14.69 -11.39 -13.80
CA ASP A 309 14.12 -11.10 -12.50
C ASP A 309 13.34 -9.76 -12.52
N PHE A 310 12.43 -9.52 -13.47
CA PHE A 310 11.70 -8.24 -13.56
C PHE A 310 10.38 -8.21 -12.78
N GLY A 311 9.97 -7.00 -12.38
CA GLY A 311 8.65 -6.73 -11.83
C GLY A 311 8.39 -7.41 -10.50
N LEU A 312 7.11 -7.43 -10.08
CA LEU A 312 6.69 -7.76 -8.71
C LEU A 312 7.19 -9.13 -8.25
N PHE A 313 7.19 -10.12 -9.14
CA PHE A 313 7.56 -11.51 -8.82
C PHE A 313 9.01 -11.86 -9.14
N GLY A 314 9.83 -10.86 -9.51
CA GLY A 314 11.27 -11.03 -9.69
C GLY A 314 12.06 -10.81 -8.39
N GLY A 315 13.33 -11.17 -8.42
CA GLY A 315 14.29 -10.91 -7.35
C GLY A 315 14.30 -11.98 -6.24
N GLY A 316 15.06 -11.71 -5.18
CA GLY A 316 15.27 -12.66 -4.08
C GLY A 316 14.10 -12.75 -3.08
N ASP A 317 13.23 -11.74 -3.05
CA ASP A 317 12.08 -11.65 -2.15
C ASP A 317 10.86 -11.10 -2.92
N PRO A 318 10.24 -11.94 -3.76
CA PRO A 318 9.18 -11.53 -4.68
C PRO A 318 7.88 -11.20 -3.95
N TRP A 319 7.00 -10.44 -4.62
CA TRP A 319 5.64 -10.19 -4.16
C TRP A 319 4.93 -11.50 -3.80
N LYS A 320 4.33 -11.51 -2.62
CA LYS A 320 3.63 -12.67 -2.13
C LYS A 320 2.12 -12.50 -2.32
N GLU A 321 1.55 -13.47 -3.02
CA GLU A 321 0.12 -13.47 -3.35
C GLU A 321 -0.77 -13.32 -2.12
N GLY A 322 -1.82 -12.51 -2.24
CA GLY A 322 -2.74 -12.16 -1.17
C GLY A 322 -2.31 -10.96 -0.31
N SER A 323 -1.05 -10.51 -0.39
CA SER A 323 -0.56 -9.27 0.23
C SER A 323 -0.92 -9.14 1.72
N VAL A 324 -0.77 -10.25 2.45
CA VAL A 324 -1.11 -10.31 3.87
C VAL A 324 0.12 -10.03 4.73
N PRO A 325 -0.02 -9.36 5.89
CA PRO A 325 1.12 -8.98 6.71
C PRO A 325 1.67 -10.17 7.51
N PHE A 326 2.82 -9.94 8.17
CA PHE A 326 3.50 -10.98 8.93
C PHE A 326 2.79 -11.40 10.22
N ASN A 327 1.98 -10.52 10.77
CA ASN A 327 1.25 -10.84 11.99
C ASN A 327 0.10 -11.81 11.71
N PRO A 328 -0.08 -12.86 12.52
CA PRO A 328 -1.24 -13.74 12.44
C PRO A 328 -2.54 -12.95 12.53
N HIS A 329 -3.36 -13.02 11.49
CA HIS A 329 -4.69 -12.42 11.43
C HIS A 329 -5.72 -13.49 11.10
N TRP A 330 -6.94 -13.28 11.57
CA TRP A 330 -8.06 -14.16 11.28
C TRP A 330 -8.45 -14.01 9.81
N ARG A 331 -8.51 -15.12 9.07
CA ARG A 331 -9.03 -15.16 7.69
C ARG A 331 -10.49 -15.57 7.62
N GLU A 332 -10.90 -16.44 8.54
CA GLU A 332 -12.24 -16.99 8.58
C GLU A 332 -12.67 -17.10 10.04
N LEU A 333 -13.84 -16.54 10.34
CA LEU A 333 -14.55 -16.76 11.58
C LEU A 333 -15.99 -17.11 11.24
N THR A 334 -16.31 -18.40 11.29
CA THR A 334 -17.68 -18.87 11.17
C THR A 334 -18.20 -19.20 12.55
N THR A 335 -19.22 -18.47 13.00
CA THR A 335 -19.94 -18.75 14.25
C THR A 335 -21.38 -19.15 13.95
N PRO A 336 -21.94 -20.14 14.67
CA PRO A 336 -23.36 -20.43 14.61
C PRO A 336 -24.16 -19.22 15.13
N THR A 337 -25.39 -19.05 14.65
CA THR A 337 -26.29 -17.95 15.07
C THR A 337 -26.83 -18.11 16.50
N GLY A 338 -26.49 -19.19 17.20
CA GLY A 338 -26.96 -19.47 18.54
C GLY A 338 -26.07 -20.47 19.28
N THR A 339 -26.37 -20.67 20.56
CA THR A 339 -25.70 -21.65 21.40
C THR A 339 -26.59 -22.87 21.61
N GLU A 340 -25.99 -24.05 21.65
CA GLU A 340 -26.64 -25.26 22.15
C GLU A 340 -26.17 -25.51 23.58
N ASN A 341 -27.09 -25.45 24.54
CA ASN A 341 -26.78 -25.58 25.97
C ASN A 341 -25.68 -24.62 26.48
N GLY A 342 -25.64 -23.39 25.94
CA GLY A 342 -24.62 -22.40 26.30
C GLY A 342 -23.26 -22.62 25.62
N THR A 343 -23.14 -23.58 24.69
CA THR A 343 -21.93 -23.81 23.89
C THR A 343 -22.16 -23.38 22.44
N LEU A 344 -21.24 -22.60 21.88
CA LEU A 344 -21.22 -22.31 20.44
C LEU A 344 -20.69 -23.55 19.69
N GLN A 345 -21.56 -24.19 18.90
CA GLN A 345 -21.22 -25.38 18.14
C GLN A 345 -20.81 -25.04 16.70
N GLY A 346 -19.80 -25.73 16.14
CA GLY A 346 -19.40 -25.50 14.75
C GLY A 346 -18.64 -24.19 14.52
N VAL A 347 -17.95 -23.68 15.54
CA VAL A 347 -17.04 -22.55 15.40
C VAL A 347 -15.85 -22.97 14.53
N THR A 348 -15.65 -22.29 13.42
CA THR A 348 -14.45 -22.45 12.58
C THR A 348 -13.63 -21.17 12.63
N ILE A 349 -12.37 -21.29 13.03
CA ILE A 349 -11.40 -20.20 13.06
C ILE A 349 -10.24 -20.61 12.18
N LYS A 350 -9.89 -19.76 11.20
CA LYS A 350 -8.64 -19.88 10.43
C LYS A 350 -7.85 -18.60 10.57
N ALA A 351 -6.54 -18.74 10.78
CA ALA A 351 -5.60 -17.63 10.78
C ALA A 351 -4.56 -17.82 9.68
N SER A 352 -3.98 -16.73 9.22
CA SER A 352 -2.78 -16.73 8.38
C SER A 352 -1.81 -15.65 8.81
N ALA A 353 -0.56 -15.86 8.44
CA ALA A 353 0.54 -14.92 8.53
C ALA A 353 1.44 -15.19 7.32
N GLN A 354 2.21 -14.19 6.93
CA GLN A 354 3.21 -14.31 5.88
C GLN A 354 4.58 -14.00 6.43
N GLN A 355 5.56 -14.86 6.25
CA GLN A 355 6.90 -14.51 6.68
C GLN A 355 7.38 -13.30 5.86
N ASP A 356 7.95 -12.29 6.53
CA ASP A 356 8.71 -11.22 5.88
C ASP A 356 10.00 -11.78 5.28
#